data_AF-A0A023YA93-F1
#
_entry.id   AF-A0A023YA93-F1
#
_cell.length_a   1.000
_cell.length_b   1.000
_cell.length_c   1.000
_cell.angle_alpha   90.00
_cell.angle_beta   90.00
_cell.angle_gamma   90.00
#
_symmetry.space_group_name_H-M   'P 1'
#
loop_
_entity.id
_entity.type
_entity.pdbx_description
1 polymer ?
#
loop_
_entity_poly.entity_id
_entity_poly.type
_entity_poly.pdbx_seq_one_letter_code
_entity_poly.pdbx_strand_id
1 'polypeptide(L)' 'QLELQVLTAHSWREKASKTFLKKNSCYTLLEVLCPCADAGSDSTKRSRWMEKE' A
#
# COMPACT_ATOMS: atom_id res chain seq x y z
N GLN A 1 10.72 9.50 -22.94
CA GLN A 1 10.89 10.14 -21.62
C GLN A 1 9.86 9.65 -20.61
N LEU A 2 8.56 9.61 -20.94
CA LEU A 2 7.50 9.13 -20.04
C LEU A 2 7.72 7.71 -19.52
N GLU A 3 8.04 6.76 -20.41
CA GLU A 3 8.33 5.36 -20.05
C GLU A 3 9.38 5.24 -18.92
N LEU A 4 10.43 6.07 -18.95
CA LEU A 4 11.47 6.07 -17.91
C LEU A 4 10.92 6.55 -16.55
N GLN A 5 10.02 7.53 -16.55
CA GLN A 5 9.38 8.00 -15.31
C GLN A 5 8.43 6.94 -14.74
N VAL A 6 7.69 6.25 -15.61
CA VAL A 6 6.82 5.13 -15.22
C VAL A 6 7.66 4.04 -14.55
N LEU A 7 8.78 3.63 -15.16
CA LEU A 7 9.70 2.65 -14.57
C LEU A 7 10.27 3.11 -13.22
N THR A 8 10.63 4.39 -13.11
CA THR A 8 11.16 4.97 -11.88
C THR A 8 10.11 4.96 -10.77
N ALA A 9 8.86 5.32 -11.09
CA ALA A 9 7.74 5.28 -10.17
C ALA A 9 7.43 3.84 -9.69
N HIS A 10 7.47 2.86 -10.60
CA HIS A 10 7.35 1.46 -10.23
C HIS A 10 8.46 1.03 -9.26
N SER A 11 9.73 1.32 -9.59
CA SER A 11 10.86 0.98 -8.73
C SER A 11 10.74 1.62 -7.34
N TRP A 12 10.31 2.87 -7.27
CA TRP A 12 10.06 3.57 -6.01
C TRP A 12 8.97 2.87 -5.19
N ARG A 13 7.84 2.52 -5.82
CA ARG A 13 6.74 1.82 -5.15
C ARG A 13 7.18 0.48 -4.58
N GLU A 14 7.94 -0.32 -5.35
CA GLU A 14 8.43 -1.63 -4.88
C GLU A 14 9.39 -1.49 -3.69
N LYS A 15 10.22 -0.45 -3.66
CA LYS A 15 11.11 -0.16 -2.53
C LYS A 15 10.31 0.26 -1.29
N ALA A 16 9.36 1.18 -1.45
CA ALA A 16 8.50 1.64 -0.36
C ALA A 16 7.67 0.49 0.24
N SER A 17 7.13 -0.40 -0.61
CA SER A 17 6.42 -1.61 -0.14
C SER A 17 7.28 -2.46 0.79
N LYS A 18 8.58 -2.62 0.52
CA LYS A 18 9.49 -3.41 1.38
C LYS A 18 9.80 -2.73 2.72
N THR A 19 9.65 -1.42 2.81
CA THR A 19 9.85 -0.65 4.05
C THR A 19 8.61 -0.67 4.93
N PHE A 20 7.43 -0.54 4.33
CA PHE A 20 6.17 -0.35 5.08
C PHE A 20 5.30 -1.61 5.18
N LEU A 21 5.53 -2.65 4.36
CA LEU A 21 4.70 -3.85 4.33
C LEU A 21 5.52 -5.10 4.65
N LYS A 22 4.94 -6.00 5.45
CA LYS A 22 5.45 -7.36 5.64
C LYS A 22 5.29 -8.15 4.34
N LYS A 23 6.15 -9.14 4.12
CA LYS A 23 5.98 -10.13 3.04
C LYS A 23 4.58 -10.76 3.20
N ASN A 24 3.79 -10.76 2.12
CA ASN A 24 2.39 -11.23 2.10
C ASN A 24 1.39 -10.35 2.89
N SER A 25 1.70 -9.08 3.15
CA SER A 25 0.75 -8.12 3.72
C SER A 25 -0.58 -8.10 2.95
N CYS A 26 -1.69 -8.08 3.68
CA CYS A 26 -3.03 -7.84 3.12
C CYS A 26 -3.32 -6.35 2.87
N TYR A 27 -2.42 -5.46 3.34
CA TYR A 27 -2.48 -4.02 3.12
C TYR A 27 -1.60 -3.58 1.95
N THR A 28 -2.07 -2.57 1.24
CA THR A 28 -1.36 -1.85 0.18
C THR A 28 -0.58 -0.67 0.75
N LEU A 29 0.38 -0.18 -0.03
CA LEU A 29 1.18 0.98 0.34
C LEU A 29 0.32 2.25 0.56
N LEU A 30 -0.77 2.40 -0.20
CA LEU A 30 -1.65 3.56 -0.09
C LEU A 30 -2.42 3.53 1.24
N GLU A 31 -2.98 2.39 1.63
CA GLU A 31 -3.74 2.24 2.88
C GLU A 31 -2.91 2.57 4.12
N VAL A 32 -1.61 2.27 4.11
CA VAL A 32 -0.74 2.52 5.26
C VAL A 32 -0.11 3.91 5.27
N LEU A 33 -0.02 4.58 4.12
CA LEU A 33 0.57 5.93 4.01
C LEU A 33 -0.47 7.06 4.00
N CYS A 34 -1.70 6.78 3.57
CA CYS A 34 -2.74 7.78 3.47
C CYS A 34 -3.72 7.64 4.66
N PRO A 35 -3.68 8.56 5.63
CA PRO A 35 -4.63 8.57 6.76
C PRO A 35 -6.08 8.84 6.34
N CYS A 36 -6.32 9.15 5.05
CA CYS A 36 -7.63 9.41 4.47
C CYS A 36 -7.95 8.49 3.29
N ALA A 37 -7.36 7.28 3.22
CA ALA A 37 -7.72 6.30 2.19
C ALA A 37 -9.24 6.00 2.14
N ASP A 38 -9.95 6.29 3.23
CA ASP A 38 -11.40 6.15 3.36
C ASP A 38 -12.23 7.29 2.74
N ALA A 39 -11.64 8.34 2.16
CA ALA A 39 -12.39 9.48 1.60
C ALA A 39 -13.17 9.18 0.29
N GLY A 40 -13.42 7.91 -0.02
CA GLY A 40 -14.21 7.50 -1.19
C GLY A 40 -14.17 6.01 -1.56
N SER A 41 -13.48 5.16 -0.79
CA SER A 41 -13.39 3.73 -1.06
C SER A 41 -14.29 2.94 -0.11
N ASP A 42 -15.31 2.27 -0.65
CA ASP A 42 -16.05 1.19 0.01
C ASP A 42 -15.13 -0.05 0.17
N SER A 43 -13.92 0.13 0.71
CA SER A 43 -13.14 -0.97 1.26
C SER A 43 -13.73 -1.30 2.62
N THR A 44 -14.91 -1.92 2.56
CA THR A 44 -15.47 -2.84 3.55
C THR A 44 -14.48 -3.12 4.67
N LYS A 45 -14.82 -2.64 5.87
CA LYS A 45 -14.46 -3.20 7.18
C LYS A 45 -13.84 -4.60 7.04
N ARG A 46 -12.54 -4.71 6.75
CA ARG A 46 -11.84 -6.00 6.81
C ARG A 46 -11.35 -6.19 8.23
N SER A 47 -12.36 -6.25 9.09
CA SER A 47 -12.39 -6.90 10.39
C SER A 47 -11.11 -6.75 11.21
N ARG A 48 -11.17 -5.83 12.19
CA ARG A 48 -11.19 -6.27 13.59
C ARG A 48 -10.13 -7.35 13.84
N TRP A 49 -8.87 -6.95 14.07
CA TRP A 49 -7.78 -7.85 14.46
C TRP A 49 -7.37 -8.86 13.38
N MET A 50 -6.29 -8.59 12.66
CA MET A 50 -5.36 -9.68 12.38
C MET A 50 -4.69 -9.98 13.72
N GLU A 51 -5.32 -10.88 14.45
CA GLU A 51 -4.86 -11.47 15.70
C GLU A 51 -3.38 -11.88 15.55
N LYS A 52 -2.54 -11.32 16.44
CA LYS A 52 -1.21 -11.78 16.83
C LYS A 52 -0.40 -12.51 15.74
N GLU A 53 0.56 -11.80 15.16
CA GLU A 53 1.87 -12.38 14.87
C GLU A 53 2.96 -11.58 15.59
#